data_AF-A0A9D5RN18-F1
#
_entry.id   AF-A0A9D5RN18-F1
#
_cell.length_a   1.000
_cell.length_b   1.000
_cell.length_c   1.000
_cell.angle_alpha   90.00
_cell.angle_beta   90.00
_cell.angle_gamma   90.00
#
_symmetry.space_group_name_H-M   'P 1'
#
loop_
_entity.id
_entity.type
_entity.pdbx_description
1 polymer ?
#
loop_
_entity_poly.entity_id
_entity_poly.type
_entity_poly.pdbx_seq_one_letter_code
_entity_poly.pdbx_strand_id
1 'polypeptide(L)'
;MLTLDFAYSYYITQTGITVNSYLANRYQQYENENVPYEDIDFDIYDYELESFLVNLIEKAECRTYIEIANSNDMLVQNYAKLSDLIEYIYKIKFLNKKYKRYLAETFFSSSKLADIQFEESRLRDFSINNQNHRCELRLDNVLLYNKKRKNKRIPVDCGNALLQFVATESVEMNGILSPVCIEANYVYDWHLRKESDSSMKFCIFLLTGHRKCILQIKCSDIDIKVS
;
A
#
# COMPACT_ATOMS: atom_id res chain seq x y z
N MET A 1 -2.15 -11.97 -3.78
CA MET A 1 -2.05 -10.88 -4.77
C MET A 1 -3.22 -9.92 -4.60
N LEU A 2 -4.46 -10.38 -4.83
CA LEU A 2 -5.70 -9.56 -4.80
C LEU A 2 -5.85 -8.57 -3.63
N THR A 3 -5.40 -8.92 -2.41
CA THR A 3 -5.56 -8.07 -1.22
C THR A 3 -4.65 -6.83 -1.22
N LEU A 4 -3.41 -6.95 -1.68
CA LEU A 4 -2.51 -5.80 -1.76
C LEU A 4 -2.75 -4.99 -3.04
N ASP A 5 -3.23 -5.63 -4.10
CA ASP A 5 -3.70 -4.93 -5.29
C ASP A 5 -4.89 -4.02 -4.96
N PHE A 6 -5.85 -4.50 -4.16
CA PHE A 6 -6.95 -3.67 -3.68
C PHE A 6 -6.48 -2.50 -2.79
N ALA A 7 -5.48 -2.71 -1.91
CA ALA A 7 -4.91 -1.63 -1.11
C ALA A 7 -4.34 -0.51 -1.99
N TYR A 8 -3.67 -0.87 -3.09
CA TYR A 8 -3.19 0.08 -4.07
C TYR A 8 -4.33 0.82 -4.77
N SER A 9 -5.35 0.11 -5.28
CA SER A 9 -6.52 0.73 -5.90
C SER A 9 -7.21 1.72 -4.95
N TYR A 10 -7.34 1.36 -3.67
CA TYR A 10 -7.87 2.24 -2.64
C TYR A 10 -7.01 3.49 -2.43
N TYR A 11 -5.69 3.33 -2.36
CA TYR A 11 -4.75 4.44 -2.24
C TYR A 11 -4.86 5.43 -3.42
N ILE A 12 -4.78 4.96 -4.66
CA ILE A 12 -4.79 5.84 -5.84
C ILE A 12 -6.14 6.52 -6.07
N THR A 13 -7.26 5.85 -5.73
CA THR A 13 -8.59 6.45 -5.85
C THR A 13 -8.80 7.55 -4.80
N GLN A 14 -8.40 7.33 -3.55
CA GLN A 14 -8.46 8.34 -2.51
C GLN A 14 -7.54 9.54 -2.83
N THR A 15 -6.32 9.27 -3.28
CA THR A 15 -5.36 10.31 -3.64
C THR A 15 -5.84 11.10 -4.86
N GLY A 16 -6.34 10.42 -5.89
CA GLY A 16 -6.91 11.04 -7.10
C GLY A 16 -8.07 11.99 -6.80
N ILE A 17 -9.00 11.60 -5.92
CA ILE A 17 -10.07 12.49 -5.44
C ILE A 17 -9.47 13.71 -4.73
N THR A 18 -8.46 13.52 -3.89
CA THR A 18 -7.87 14.58 -3.07
C THR A 18 -7.19 15.65 -3.93
N VAL A 19 -6.52 15.24 -5.00
CA VAL A 19 -5.72 16.14 -5.86
C VAL A 19 -6.51 16.79 -7.00
N ASN A 20 -7.82 16.51 -7.12
CA ASN A 20 -8.64 17.02 -8.22
C ASN A 20 -10.06 17.42 -7.76
N SER A 21 -10.35 18.73 -7.79
CA SER A 21 -11.61 19.26 -7.29
C SER A 21 -12.80 18.87 -8.15
N TYR A 22 -12.64 18.82 -9.47
CA TYR A 22 -13.71 18.39 -10.36
C TYR A 22 -14.10 16.91 -10.10
N LEU A 23 -13.12 16.02 -10.00
CA LEU A 23 -13.34 14.61 -9.66
C LEU A 23 -14.01 14.44 -8.30
N ALA A 24 -13.56 15.19 -7.28
CA ALA A 24 -14.16 15.17 -5.96
C ALA A 24 -15.65 15.55 -5.98
N ASN A 25 -16.00 16.62 -6.69
CA ASN A 25 -17.39 17.07 -6.82
C ASN A 25 -18.25 16.05 -7.56
N ARG A 26 -17.75 15.47 -8.66
CA ARG A 26 -18.47 14.45 -9.43
C ARG A 26 -18.65 13.15 -8.64
N TYR A 27 -17.63 12.74 -7.88
CA TYR A 27 -17.74 11.60 -6.95
C TYR A 27 -18.81 11.85 -5.89
N GLN A 28 -18.81 13.03 -5.25
CA GLN A 28 -19.79 13.34 -4.21
C GLN A 28 -21.23 13.35 -4.74
N GLN A 29 -21.44 13.86 -5.96
CA GLN A 29 -22.73 13.78 -6.63
C GLN A 29 -23.15 12.32 -6.84
N TYR A 30 -22.26 11.50 -7.39
CA TYR A 30 -22.53 10.08 -7.64
C TYR A 30 -22.83 9.31 -6.35
N GLU A 31 -22.08 9.54 -5.27
CA GLU A 31 -22.29 8.93 -3.96
C GLU A 31 -23.67 9.26 -3.37
N ASN A 32 -24.19 10.46 -3.61
CA ASN A 32 -25.54 10.86 -3.16
C ASN A 32 -26.67 10.25 -4.01
N GLU A 33 -26.38 9.90 -5.26
CA GLU A 33 -27.37 9.44 -6.23
C GLU A 33 -27.47 7.90 -6.33
N ASN A 34 -26.44 7.18 -5.87
CA ASN A 34 -26.32 5.74 -6.09
C ASN A 34 -26.43 4.92 -4.80
N VAL A 35 -27.06 3.75 -4.93
CA VAL A 35 -27.19 2.79 -3.82
C VAL A 35 -25.87 2.03 -3.64
N PRO A 36 -25.48 1.68 -2.41
CA PRO A 36 -24.27 0.90 -2.19
C PRO A 36 -24.34 -0.50 -2.81
N TYR A 37 -23.17 -1.03 -3.19
CA TYR A 37 -23.09 -2.36 -3.78
C TYR A 37 -23.22 -3.46 -2.71
N GLU A 38 -24.17 -4.38 -2.87
CA GLU A 38 -24.24 -5.57 -2.05
C GLU A 38 -23.50 -6.73 -2.76
N ASP A 39 -22.74 -7.53 -2.01
CA ASP A 39 -22.13 -8.79 -2.46
C ASP A 39 -21.16 -8.74 -3.66
N ILE A 40 -20.30 -7.72 -3.73
CA ILE A 40 -19.21 -7.67 -4.71
C ILE A 40 -17.89 -8.22 -4.13
N ASP A 41 -17.15 -8.97 -4.94
CA ASP A 41 -15.81 -9.49 -4.64
C ASP A 41 -14.70 -8.45 -4.88
N PHE A 42 -13.50 -8.73 -4.38
CA PHE A 42 -12.36 -7.80 -4.48
C PHE A 42 -11.70 -7.76 -5.86
N ASP A 43 -12.20 -8.52 -6.84
CA ASP A 43 -11.66 -8.56 -8.20
C ASP A 43 -12.14 -7.37 -9.03
N ILE A 44 -11.78 -6.16 -8.59
CA ILE A 44 -12.12 -4.89 -9.23
C ILE A 44 -10.82 -4.21 -9.63
N TYR A 45 -10.23 -4.74 -10.69
CA TYR A 45 -8.96 -4.28 -11.19
C TYR A 45 -9.13 -3.73 -12.61
N ASP A 46 -8.78 -2.45 -12.82
CA ASP A 46 -8.82 -1.81 -14.13
C ASP A 46 -7.52 -1.05 -14.42
N TYR A 47 -6.62 -1.67 -15.20
CA TYR A 47 -5.30 -1.10 -15.53
C TYR A 47 -5.40 0.30 -16.14
N GLU A 48 -6.44 0.59 -16.91
CA GLU A 48 -6.58 1.87 -17.61
C GLU A 48 -7.00 2.98 -16.64
N LEU A 49 -8.02 2.72 -15.81
CA LEU A 49 -8.49 3.67 -14.81
C LEU A 49 -7.41 3.94 -13.75
N GLU A 50 -6.68 2.91 -13.31
CA GLU A 50 -5.55 3.07 -12.39
C GLU A 50 -4.43 3.92 -13.01
N SER A 51 -4.08 3.66 -14.28
CA SER A 51 -3.06 4.41 -15.00
C SER A 51 -3.44 5.89 -15.15
N PHE A 52 -4.72 6.17 -15.42
CA PHE A 52 -5.24 7.53 -15.46
C PHE A 52 -5.09 8.23 -14.09
N LEU A 53 -5.47 7.58 -13.00
CA LEU A 53 -5.34 8.13 -11.64
C LEU A 53 -3.88 8.39 -11.26
N VAL A 54 -2.96 7.47 -11.58
CA VAL A 54 -1.52 7.68 -11.34
C VAL A 54 -1.02 8.92 -12.08
N ASN A 55 -1.37 9.08 -13.36
CA ASN A 55 -0.99 10.25 -14.14
C ASN A 55 -1.59 11.55 -13.57
N LEU A 56 -2.85 11.51 -13.13
CA LEU A 56 -3.52 12.62 -12.47
C LEU A 56 -2.78 13.08 -11.21
N ILE A 57 -2.32 12.11 -10.39
CA ILE A 57 -1.59 12.37 -9.15
C ILE A 57 -0.18 12.91 -9.45
N GLU A 58 0.57 12.24 -10.33
CA GLU A 58 1.93 12.65 -10.73
C GLU A 58 1.94 14.09 -11.31
N LYS A 59 0.90 14.47 -12.07
CA LYS A 59 0.74 15.84 -12.59
C LYS A 59 0.45 16.87 -11.50
N ALA A 60 -0.30 16.49 -10.46
CA ALA A 60 -0.63 17.39 -9.36
C ALA A 60 0.58 17.69 -8.46
N GLU A 61 1.46 16.71 -8.23
CA GLU A 61 2.65 16.91 -7.38
C GLU A 61 3.72 17.78 -8.01
N CYS A 62 3.81 17.79 -9.34
CA CYS A 62 4.96 18.40 -10.00
C CYS A 62 5.02 19.93 -9.86
N ARG A 63 3.96 20.66 -9.44
CA ARG A 63 3.92 22.13 -9.57
C ARG A 63 2.85 22.83 -8.69
N THR A 64 3.20 23.98 -8.10
CA THR A 64 2.46 24.71 -7.04
C THR A 64 1.58 25.90 -7.53
N TYR A 65 0.97 25.86 -8.72
CA TYR A 65 0.27 27.02 -9.30
C TYR A 65 -1.22 26.78 -9.61
N ILE A 66 -2.06 27.82 -9.43
CA ILE A 66 -3.53 27.80 -9.68
C ILE A 66 -3.89 27.35 -11.10
N GLU A 67 -3.10 27.73 -12.11
CA GLU A 67 -3.28 27.31 -13.51
C GLU A 67 -3.26 25.79 -13.68
N ILE A 68 -2.66 25.08 -12.72
CA ILE A 68 -2.45 23.64 -12.73
C ILE A 68 -3.63 22.93 -12.11
N ALA A 69 -4.25 23.50 -11.06
CA ALA A 69 -5.54 23.02 -10.59
C ALA A 69 -6.56 23.02 -11.73
N ASN A 70 -6.63 24.12 -12.51
CA ASN A 70 -7.49 24.21 -13.68
C ASN A 70 -7.10 23.20 -14.77
N SER A 71 -5.81 23.07 -15.10
CA SER A 71 -5.36 22.09 -16.10
C SER A 71 -5.60 20.64 -15.67
N ASN A 72 -5.51 20.35 -14.37
CA ASN A 72 -5.76 19.03 -13.82
C ASN A 72 -7.27 18.71 -13.81
N ASP A 73 -8.11 19.68 -13.46
CA ASP A 73 -9.57 19.56 -13.60
C ASP A 73 -9.98 19.35 -15.07
N MET A 74 -9.37 20.08 -16.01
CA MET A 74 -9.60 19.88 -17.45
C MET A 74 -9.19 18.49 -17.93
N LEU A 75 -8.17 17.88 -17.34
CA LEU A 75 -7.76 16.50 -17.65
C LEU A 75 -8.90 15.51 -17.32
N VAL A 76 -9.54 15.69 -16.16
CA VAL A 76 -10.68 14.85 -15.73
C VAL A 76 -11.93 15.16 -16.55
N GLN A 77 -12.23 16.43 -16.81
CA GLN A 77 -13.39 16.84 -17.62
C GLN A 77 -13.37 16.25 -19.03
N ASN A 78 -12.19 16.16 -19.63
CA ASN A 78 -12.01 15.62 -20.98
C ASN A 78 -11.78 14.09 -20.99
N TYR A 79 -11.80 13.42 -19.84
CA TYR A 79 -11.58 11.98 -19.80
C TYR A 79 -12.81 11.23 -20.30
N ALA A 80 -12.65 10.49 -21.40
CA ALA A 80 -13.75 9.81 -22.09
C ALA A 80 -14.50 8.80 -21.22
N LYS A 81 -13.81 8.20 -20.23
CA LYS A 81 -14.36 7.21 -19.30
C LYS A 81 -14.61 7.79 -17.90
N LEU A 82 -14.91 9.09 -17.80
CA LEU A 82 -15.16 9.73 -16.51
C LEU A 82 -16.27 9.03 -15.70
N SER A 83 -17.36 8.61 -16.34
CA SER A 83 -18.45 7.88 -15.67
C SER A 83 -17.94 6.56 -15.09
N ASP A 84 -17.20 5.78 -15.88
CA ASP A 84 -16.63 4.50 -15.45
C ASP A 84 -15.62 4.70 -14.31
N LEU A 85 -14.81 5.77 -14.38
CA LEU A 85 -13.86 6.14 -13.34
C LEU A 85 -14.57 6.44 -12.01
N ILE A 86 -15.65 7.20 -12.04
CA ILE A 86 -16.42 7.54 -10.84
C ILE A 86 -17.05 6.28 -10.23
N GLU A 87 -17.63 5.42 -11.07
CA GLU A 87 -18.19 4.15 -10.64
C GLU A 87 -17.11 3.24 -10.01
N TYR A 88 -15.95 3.13 -10.65
CA TYR A 88 -14.79 2.39 -10.14
C TYR A 88 -14.33 2.90 -8.77
N ILE A 89 -14.17 4.22 -8.62
CA ILE A 89 -13.82 4.85 -7.33
C ILE A 89 -14.87 4.51 -6.26
N TYR A 90 -16.15 4.59 -6.59
CA TYR A 90 -17.24 4.28 -5.67
C TYR A 90 -17.19 2.82 -5.21
N LYS A 91 -17.00 1.87 -6.14
CA LYS A 91 -16.81 0.43 -5.83
C LYS A 91 -15.66 0.21 -4.86
N ILE A 92 -14.49 0.76 -5.16
CA ILE A 92 -13.28 0.60 -4.35
C ILE A 92 -13.48 1.18 -2.94
N LYS A 93 -14.02 2.40 -2.83
CA LYS A 93 -14.23 3.03 -1.52
C LYS A 93 -15.24 2.28 -0.67
N PHE A 94 -16.32 1.79 -1.28
CA PHE A 94 -17.32 1.00 -0.59
C PHE A 94 -16.74 -0.31 -0.04
N LEU A 95 -15.97 -1.04 -0.86
CA LEU A 95 -15.40 -2.33 -0.48
C LEU A 95 -14.29 -2.24 0.58
N ASN A 96 -13.73 -1.06 0.84
CA ASN A 96 -12.67 -0.90 1.83
C ASN A 96 -13.07 -1.39 3.23
N LYS A 97 -14.36 -1.27 3.60
CA LYS A 97 -14.85 -1.81 4.88
C LYS A 97 -14.80 -3.35 4.90
N LYS A 98 -15.25 -4.01 3.84
CA LYS A 98 -15.18 -5.47 3.67
C LYS A 98 -13.72 -5.92 3.66
N TYR A 99 -12.86 -5.18 2.97
CA TYR A 99 -11.42 -5.42 2.88
C TYR A 99 -10.73 -5.39 4.25
N LYS A 100 -10.94 -4.33 5.05
CA LYS A 100 -10.36 -4.22 6.39
C LYS A 100 -10.78 -5.37 7.32
N ARG A 101 -12.04 -5.82 7.20
CA ARG A 101 -12.53 -6.98 7.95
C ARG A 101 -11.83 -8.26 7.52
N TYR A 102 -11.71 -8.49 6.21
CA TYR A 102 -10.96 -9.63 5.67
C TYR A 102 -9.51 -9.65 6.17
N LEU A 103 -8.84 -8.47 6.22
CA LEU A 103 -7.48 -8.37 6.74
C LEU A 103 -7.39 -8.84 8.20
N ALA A 104 -8.29 -8.36 9.05
CA ALA A 104 -8.31 -8.72 10.47
C ALA A 104 -8.60 -10.22 10.71
N GLU A 105 -9.37 -10.86 9.84
CA GLU A 105 -9.74 -12.28 9.94
C GLU A 105 -8.66 -13.22 9.37
N THR A 106 -7.88 -12.76 8.38
CA THR A 106 -6.96 -13.61 7.60
C THR A 106 -5.51 -13.51 8.07
N PHE A 107 -5.08 -12.33 8.50
CA PHE A 107 -3.68 -12.07 8.82
C PHE A 107 -3.46 -12.08 10.33
N PHE A 108 -2.33 -12.64 10.76
CA PHE A 108 -2.01 -12.81 12.17
C PHE A 108 -0.87 -11.88 12.59
N SER A 109 -0.88 -11.47 13.86
CA SER A 109 0.22 -10.69 14.44
C SER A 109 1.28 -11.63 15.03
N SER A 110 2.51 -11.58 14.51
CA SER A 110 3.65 -12.25 15.12
C SER A 110 4.12 -11.49 16.36
N SER A 111 4.40 -12.19 17.46
CA SER A 111 4.94 -11.58 18.68
C SER A 111 6.30 -10.92 18.47
N LYS A 112 7.10 -11.40 17.50
CA LYS A 112 8.39 -10.79 17.13
C LYS A 112 8.22 -9.43 16.45
N LEU A 113 7.10 -9.22 15.77
CA LEU A 113 6.79 -7.99 15.02
C LEU A 113 5.77 -7.09 15.75
N ALA A 114 5.21 -7.54 16.87
CA ALA A 114 4.09 -6.86 17.55
C ALA A 114 4.42 -5.44 18.04
N ASP A 115 5.71 -5.18 18.30
CA ASP A 115 6.23 -3.90 18.79
C ASP A 115 6.81 -3.03 17.67
N ILE A 116 6.63 -3.41 16.39
CA ILE A 116 7.23 -2.74 15.23
C ILE A 116 6.13 -2.34 14.23
N GLN A 117 6.16 -1.09 13.79
CA GLN A 117 5.29 -0.59 12.73
C GLN A 117 6.14 -0.12 11.55
N PHE A 118 5.86 -0.69 10.37
CA PHE A 118 6.61 -0.41 9.15
C PHE A 118 5.94 0.65 8.29
N GLU A 119 4.65 0.91 8.47
CA GLU A 119 3.95 2.00 7.80
C GLU A 119 4.73 3.30 8.00
N GLU A 120 4.97 4.02 6.92
CA GLU A 120 5.84 5.21 6.88
C GLU A 120 7.35 5.00 6.86
N SER A 121 7.82 3.76 7.01
CA SER A 121 9.24 3.42 6.84
C SER A 121 9.66 3.38 5.36
N ARG A 122 10.97 3.38 5.11
CA ARG A 122 11.55 3.37 3.76
C ARG A 122 12.30 2.06 3.51
N LEU A 123 11.95 1.34 2.44
CA LEU A 123 12.74 0.19 2.01
C LEU A 123 14.01 0.65 1.30
N ARG A 124 15.13 0.49 2.01
CA ARG A 124 16.45 0.89 1.57
C ARG A 124 17.15 -0.15 0.72
N ASP A 125 17.06 -1.40 1.13
CA ASP A 125 17.77 -2.48 0.48
C ASP A 125 16.97 -3.79 0.57
N PHE A 126 17.12 -4.59 -0.47
CA PHE A 126 16.48 -5.88 -0.62
C PHE A 126 17.49 -6.84 -1.25
N SER A 127 17.76 -7.95 -0.56
CA SER A 127 18.71 -8.94 -1.04
C SER A 127 18.17 -10.36 -0.92
N ILE A 128 18.51 -11.20 -1.90
CA ILE A 128 18.16 -12.61 -1.93
C ILE A 128 19.46 -13.42 -2.02
N ASN A 129 19.64 -14.36 -1.09
CA ASN A 129 20.71 -15.34 -1.11
C ASN A 129 20.11 -16.74 -1.28
N ASN A 130 20.03 -17.20 -2.53
CA ASN A 130 19.46 -18.50 -2.87
C ASN A 130 20.26 -19.67 -2.29
N GLN A 131 21.60 -19.55 -2.19
CA GLN A 131 22.45 -20.62 -1.67
C GLN A 131 22.17 -20.91 -0.19
N ASN A 132 21.87 -19.85 0.57
CA ASN A 132 21.58 -19.95 2.00
C ASN A 132 20.08 -19.96 2.31
N HIS A 133 19.20 -19.95 1.29
CA HIS A 133 17.76 -19.80 1.43
C HIS A 133 17.38 -18.63 2.35
N ARG A 134 18.01 -17.47 2.13
CA ARG A 134 17.81 -16.26 2.93
C ARG A 134 17.36 -15.10 2.07
N CYS A 135 16.48 -14.28 2.62
CA CYS A 135 16.09 -13.00 2.07
C CYS A 135 16.25 -11.95 3.16
N GLU A 136 16.63 -10.72 2.81
CA GLU A 136 16.79 -9.61 3.75
C GLU A 136 16.09 -8.35 3.25
N LEU A 137 15.40 -7.66 4.16
CA LEU A 137 14.86 -6.31 3.95
C LEU A 137 15.49 -5.35 4.95
N ARG A 138 16.01 -4.23 4.45
CA ARG A 138 16.53 -3.13 5.27
C ARG A 138 15.58 -1.95 5.19
N LEU A 139 15.03 -1.58 6.33
CA LEU A 139 14.04 -0.53 6.47
C LEU A 139 14.61 0.60 7.33
N ASP A 140 14.49 1.83 6.86
CA ASP A 140 14.85 3.04 7.61
C ASP A 140 13.56 3.70 8.15
N ASN A 141 13.65 4.45 9.26
CA ASN A 141 12.53 5.16 9.90
C ASN A 141 11.37 4.26 10.37
N VAL A 142 11.70 3.07 10.86
CA VAL A 142 10.71 2.14 11.45
C VAL A 142 10.34 2.63 12.85
N LEU A 143 9.03 2.64 13.15
CA LEU A 143 8.53 3.03 14.46
C LEU A 143 8.57 1.85 15.43
N LEU A 144 9.14 2.09 16.62
CA LEU A 144 9.36 1.09 17.65
C LEU A 144 8.54 1.41 18.89
N TYR A 145 7.66 0.47 19.25
CA TYR A 145 6.79 0.57 20.40
C TYR A 145 7.36 -0.25 21.54
N ASN A 146 7.88 0.42 22.57
CA ASN A 146 8.33 -0.27 23.78
C ASN A 146 7.14 -0.97 24.48
N LYS A 147 7.34 -2.22 24.94
CA LYS A 147 6.38 -3.05 25.72
C LYS A 147 5.67 -2.34 26.89
N LYS A 148 6.15 -1.17 27.32
CA LYS A 148 5.62 -0.37 28.44
C LYS A 148 4.46 0.57 28.07
N ARG A 149 3.94 0.56 26.84
CA ARG A 149 2.78 1.39 26.46
C ARG A 149 1.44 0.86 27.01
N LYS A 150 1.25 1.01 28.32
CA LYS A 150 -0.08 1.29 28.91
C LYS A 150 -0.39 2.80 28.92
N ASN A 151 0.61 3.67 28.72
CA ASN A 151 0.46 5.13 28.74
C ASN A 151 0.95 5.75 27.42
N LYS A 152 0.04 6.41 26.68
CA LYS A 152 0.25 7.03 25.35
C LYS A 152 1.19 8.26 25.35
N ARG A 153 1.87 8.58 26.46
CA ARG A 153 2.76 9.75 26.63
C ARG A 153 4.25 9.46 26.45
N ILE A 154 4.64 8.20 26.24
CA ILE A 154 6.05 7.82 26.02
C ILE A 154 6.40 8.09 24.55
N PRO A 155 7.51 8.78 24.24
CA PRO A 155 7.95 9.01 22.86
C PRO A 155 8.06 7.69 22.08
N VAL A 156 7.74 7.76 20.78
CA VAL A 156 7.96 6.65 19.83
C VAL A 156 9.40 6.78 19.36
N ASP A 157 10.18 5.72 19.50
CA ASP A 157 11.54 5.68 18.97
C ASP A 157 11.45 5.33 17.47
N CYS A 158 12.22 6.02 16.65
CA CYS A 158 12.39 5.70 15.23
C CYS A 158 13.79 5.12 15.04
N GLY A 159 13.90 4.00 14.34
CA GLY A 159 15.17 3.33 14.08
C GLY A 159 15.21 2.63 12.74
N ASN A 160 16.30 1.91 12.50
CA ASN A 160 16.43 1.06 11.32
C ASN A 160 16.12 -0.39 11.71
N ALA A 161 15.48 -1.13 10.81
CA ALA A 161 15.21 -2.55 10.98
C ALA A 161 15.83 -3.38 9.85
N LEU A 162 16.49 -4.48 10.22
CA LEU A 162 16.87 -5.55 9.31
C LEU A 162 15.96 -6.75 9.58
N LEU A 163 15.11 -7.08 8.61
CA LEU A 163 14.32 -8.30 8.60
C LEU A 163 15.08 -9.37 7.83
N GLN A 164 15.39 -10.49 8.49
CA GLN A 164 16.03 -11.65 7.89
C GLN A 164 15.04 -12.81 7.84
N PHE A 165 14.70 -13.25 6.62
CA PHE A 165 13.74 -14.32 6.38
C PHE A 165 14.49 -15.66 6.29
N VAL A 166 14.15 -16.58 7.20
CA VAL A 166 14.82 -17.88 7.37
C VAL A 166 14.10 -18.95 6.56
N ALA A 167 14.86 -19.86 5.95
CA ALA A 167 14.37 -20.92 5.08
C ALA A 167 13.36 -20.37 4.04
N THR A 168 13.82 -19.37 3.28
CA THR A 168 13.02 -18.74 2.24
C THR A 168 12.70 -19.75 1.15
N GLU A 169 11.40 -20.02 0.97
CA GLU A 169 10.86 -20.95 -0.02
C GLU A 169 10.66 -20.24 -1.37
N SER A 170 10.09 -19.03 -1.34
CA SER A 170 9.85 -18.23 -2.55
C SER A 170 9.84 -16.74 -2.24
N VAL A 171 10.19 -15.95 -3.26
CA VAL A 171 10.09 -14.50 -3.25
C VAL A 171 9.41 -14.05 -4.54
N GLU A 172 8.29 -13.35 -4.41
CA GLU A 172 7.50 -12.82 -5.52
C GLU A 172 7.49 -11.30 -5.42
N MET A 173 7.84 -10.61 -6.51
CA MET A 173 7.81 -9.15 -6.58
C MET A 173 6.98 -8.71 -7.78
N ASN A 174 5.98 -7.86 -7.53
CA ASN A 174 5.17 -7.23 -8.56
C ASN A 174 5.38 -5.71 -8.50
N GLY A 175 5.99 -5.13 -9.53
CA GLY A 175 6.42 -3.73 -9.58
C GLY A 175 7.94 -3.59 -9.51
N ILE A 176 8.42 -2.35 -9.49
CA ILE A 176 9.85 -2.01 -9.57
C ILE A 176 10.18 -1.08 -8.42
N LEU A 177 11.19 -1.44 -7.62
CA LEU A 177 11.80 -0.55 -6.63
C LEU A 177 12.60 0.52 -7.34
N SER A 178 12.59 1.77 -6.86
CA SER A 178 13.49 2.79 -7.37
C SER A 178 14.90 2.53 -6.84
N PRO A 179 15.88 2.17 -7.69
CA PRO A 179 17.25 1.96 -7.25
C PRO A 179 17.99 3.30 -7.05
N VAL A 180 17.46 4.39 -7.61
CA VAL A 180 18.11 5.71 -7.65
C VAL A 180 17.65 6.60 -6.48
N CYS A 181 16.43 6.41 -5.98
CA CYS A 181 15.87 7.19 -4.88
C CYS A 181 15.23 6.26 -3.84
N ILE A 182 16.02 5.84 -2.85
CA ILE A 182 15.56 5.07 -1.69
C ILE A 182 14.42 5.79 -0.96
N GLU A 183 14.45 7.13 -0.94
CA GLU A 183 13.39 7.93 -0.33
C GLU A 183 12.03 7.76 -1.01
N ALA A 184 12.02 7.28 -2.25
CA ALA A 184 10.81 7.02 -3.01
C ALA A 184 10.16 5.68 -2.67
N ASN A 185 10.83 4.74 -1.97
CA ASN A 185 10.32 3.40 -1.67
C ASN A 185 9.68 3.35 -0.27
N TYR A 186 8.49 3.93 -0.15
CA TYR A 186 7.76 4.06 1.12
C TYR A 186 6.89 2.83 1.40
N VAL A 187 6.89 2.33 2.63
CA VAL A 187 5.98 1.24 3.06
C VAL A 187 4.59 1.81 3.35
N TYR A 188 3.61 1.41 2.54
CA TYR A 188 2.21 1.80 2.73
C TYR A 188 1.45 0.83 3.61
N ASP A 189 1.62 -0.47 3.40
CA ASP A 189 0.95 -1.49 4.20
C ASP A 189 1.77 -2.79 4.21
N TRP A 190 1.55 -3.62 5.21
CA TRP A 190 2.19 -4.93 5.33
C TRP A 190 1.35 -5.90 6.15
N HIS A 191 1.43 -7.19 5.83
CA HIS A 191 0.69 -8.22 6.52
C HIS A 191 1.47 -9.53 6.61
N LEU A 192 1.09 -10.37 7.57
CA LEU A 192 1.62 -11.71 7.75
C LEU A 192 0.51 -12.76 7.70
N ARG A 193 0.64 -13.74 6.82
CA ARG A 193 -0.34 -14.82 6.61
C ARG A 193 0.28 -16.16 6.99
N LYS A 194 -0.48 -17.00 7.69
CA LYS A 194 -0.09 -18.39 7.93
C LYS A 194 -0.42 -19.22 6.68
N GLU A 195 0.58 -19.93 6.14
CA GLU A 195 0.40 -20.83 4.98
C GLU A 195 0.27 -22.28 5.45
N SER A 196 1.06 -22.67 6.46
CA SER A 196 0.97 -23.96 7.14
C SER A 196 1.44 -23.82 8.60
N ASP A 197 1.51 -24.92 9.36
CA ASP A 197 2.08 -24.91 10.71
C ASP A 197 3.57 -24.57 10.75
N SER A 198 4.29 -24.74 9.63
CA SER A 198 5.74 -24.53 9.52
C SER A 198 6.14 -23.41 8.55
N SER A 199 5.17 -22.72 7.94
CA SER A 199 5.42 -21.74 6.88
C SER A 199 4.45 -20.56 6.96
N MET A 200 4.97 -19.38 6.67
CA MET A 200 4.21 -18.13 6.61
C MET A 200 4.60 -17.31 5.38
N LYS A 201 3.67 -16.44 4.96
CA LYS A 201 3.87 -15.47 3.89
C LYS A 201 3.88 -14.06 4.45
N PHE A 202 5.04 -13.41 4.42
CA PHE A 202 5.18 -11.97 4.67
C PHE A 202 4.85 -11.22 3.39
N CYS A 203 3.97 -10.22 3.48
CA CYS A 203 3.56 -9.41 2.35
C CYS A 203 3.80 -7.94 2.71
N ILE A 204 4.48 -7.19 1.86
CA ILE A 204 4.71 -5.75 2.03
C ILE A 204 4.34 -5.02 0.75
N PHE A 205 3.56 -3.97 0.89
CA PHE A 205 3.15 -3.07 -0.18
C PHE A 205 3.90 -1.75 -0.01
N LEU A 206 4.70 -1.46 -1.01
CA LEU A 206 5.52 -0.29 -1.15
C LEU A 206 4.93 0.62 -2.21
N LEU A 207 4.97 1.92 -1.95
CA LEU A 207 4.82 2.96 -2.94
C LEU A 207 6.20 3.37 -3.42
N THR A 208 6.43 3.30 -4.73
CA THR A 208 7.61 3.85 -5.42
C THR A 208 7.15 5.12 -6.15
N GLY A 209 7.20 6.27 -5.47
CA GLY A 209 6.39 7.43 -5.86
C GLY A 209 4.90 7.10 -5.71
N HIS A 210 4.12 7.15 -6.79
CA HIS A 210 2.70 6.71 -6.77
C HIS A 210 2.46 5.32 -7.36
N ARG A 211 3.52 4.59 -7.71
CA ARG A 211 3.41 3.27 -8.34
C ARG A 211 3.56 2.19 -7.28
N LYS A 212 2.77 1.12 -7.40
CA LYS A 212 2.90 -0.02 -6.48
C LYS A 212 4.16 -0.85 -6.74
N CYS A 213 4.76 -1.29 -5.65
CA CYS A 213 5.63 -2.46 -5.61
C CYS A 213 5.15 -3.36 -4.47
N ILE A 214 4.75 -4.59 -4.78
CA ILE A 214 4.32 -5.58 -3.80
C ILE A 214 5.39 -6.67 -3.74
N LEU A 215 5.90 -6.92 -2.54
CA LEU A 215 6.84 -8.00 -2.28
C LEU A 215 6.18 -9.03 -1.36
N GLN A 216 6.25 -10.30 -1.75
CA GLN A 216 5.75 -11.41 -0.96
C GLN A 216 6.87 -12.44 -0.74
N ILE A 217 7.12 -12.80 0.51
CA ILE A 217 8.18 -13.71 0.90
C ILE A 217 7.57 -14.87 1.68
N LYS A 218 7.74 -16.09 1.19
CA LYS A 218 7.35 -17.31 1.89
C LYS A 218 8.56 -17.88 2.64
N CYS A 219 8.41 -18.08 3.95
CA CYS A 219 9.50 -18.44 4.84
C CYS A 219 9.00 -19.18 6.08
N SER A 220 9.90 -19.81 6.84
CA SER A 220 9.55 -20.48 8.09
C SER A 220 9.60 -19.57 9.32
N ASP A 221 10.52 -18.59 9.33
CA ASP A 221 10.72 -17.66 10.44
C ASP A 221 11.26 -16.30 9.95
N ILE A 222 11.07 -15.26 10.76
CA ILE A 222 11.62 -13.91 10.56
C ILE A 222 12.44 -13.54 11.80
N ASP A 223 13.71 -13.25 11.58
CA ASP A 223 14.59 -12.64 12.58
C ASP A 223 14.70 -11.15 12.34
N ILE A 224 14.78 -10.38 13.43
CA ILE A 224 14.72 -8.92 13.36
C ILE A 224 15.87 -8.35 14.17
N LYS A 225 16.59 -7.40 13.57
CA LYS A 225 17.58 -6.57 14.26
C LYS A 225 17.17 -5.12 14.12
N VAL A 226 17.12 -4.41 15.24
CA VAL A 226 16.73 -3.01 15.29
C VAL A 226 17.90 -2.21 15.85
N SER A 227 18.19 -1.06 15.26
CA SER A 227 19.29 -0.16 15.64
C SER A 227 18.89 1.30 15.62
#